data_AF-A0A2M7HS93-F1
#
_entry.id   AF-A0A2M7HS93-F1
#
_cell.length_a   1.000
_cell.length_b   1.000
_cell.length_c   1.000
_cell.angle_alpha   90.00
_cell.angle_beta   90.00
_cell.angle_gamma   90.00
#
_symmetry.space_group_name_H-M   'P 1'
#
loop_
_entity.id
_entity.type
_entity.pdbx_description
1 polymer ?
#
loop_
_entity_poly.entity_id
_entity_poly.type
_entity_poly.pdbx_seq_one_letter_code
_entity_poly.pdbx_strand_id
1 'polypeptide(L)' 'MQIKIEQHENGEYYFLIPEQLQKELSWNEGDTISWGDNGDGSWTLSKLSQLDVLKLKAFEDPEVKAEYDRLEEWLFR' A
#
# COMPACT_ATOMS: atom_id res chain seq x y z
N MET A 1 -8.82 10.91 -15.10
CA MET A 1 -9.03 9.56 -15.69
C MET A 1 -10.17 8.89 -14.95
N GLN A 2 -11.01 8.14 -15.63
CA GLN A 2 -12.12 7.40 -15.03
C GLN A 2 -11.90 5.91 -15.31
N ILE A 3 -12.03 5.08 -14.28
CA ILE A 3 -11.92 3.63 -14.38
C ILE A 3 -13.27 3.05 -14.02
N LYS A 4 -13.68 2.02 -14.76
CA LYS A 4 -14.93 1.31 -14.48
C LYS A 4 -14.73 0.39 -13.28
N ILE A 5 -15.67 0.45 -12.35
CA ILE A 5 -15.78 -0.52 -11.25
C ILE A 5 -16.61 -1.70 -11.74
N GLU A 6 -16.12 -2.90 -11.51
CA GLU A 6 -16.78 -4.16 -11.80
C GLU A 6 -17.15 -4.86 -10.48
N GLN A 7 -18.01 -5.85 -10.56
CA GLN A 7 -18.48 -6.60 -9.40
C GLN A 7 -18.27 -8.09 -9.66
N HIS A 8 -17.67 -8.78 -8.71
CA HIS A 8 -17.57 -10.23 -8.71
C HIS A 8 -18.92 -10.89 -8.38
N GLU A 9 -19.05 -12.18 -8.68
CA GLU A 9 -20.26 -12.96 -8.38
C GLU A 9 -20.62 -12.99 -6.88
N ASN A 10 -19.62 -12.80 -6.01
CA ASN A 10 -19.78 -12.72 -4.56
C ASN A 10 -20.33 -11.36 -4.07
N GLY A 11 -20.49 -10.38 -4.96
CA GLY A 11 -20.95 -9.03 -4.65
C GLY A 11 -19.85 -8.03 -4.32
N GLU A 12 -18.59 -8.43 -4.26
CA GLU A 12 -17.46 -7.53 -4.00
C GLU A 12 -17.10 -6.70 -5.24
N TYR A 13 -16.79 -5.43 -5.02
CA TYR A 13 -16.40 -4.51 -6.07
C TYR A 13 -14.88 -4.54 -6.28
N TYR A 14 -14.47 -4.54 -7.54
CA TYR A 14 -13.07 -4.43 -7.94
C TYR A 14 -12.94 -3.49 -9.13
N PHE A 15 -11.71 -3.05 -9.41
CA PHE A 15 -11.38 -2.36 -10.64
C PHE A 15 -10.00 -2.82 -11.10
N LEU A 16 -9.80 -2.80 -12.41
CA LEU A 16 -8.50 -3.11 -12.98
C LEU A 16 -7.65 -1.85 -13.00
N ILE A 17 -6.41 -1.95 -12.53
CA ILE A 17 -5.44 -0.87 -12.62
C ILE A 17 -4.92 -0.83 -14.07
N PRO A 18 -5.16 0.25 -14.83
CA PRO A 18 -4.63 0.39 -16.17
C PRO A 18 -3.10 0.35 -16.16
N GLU A 19 -2.51 -0.25 -17.20
CA GLU A 19 -1.05 -0.37 -17.35
C GLU A 19 -0.32 0.99 -17.23
N GLN A 20 -0.96 2.07 -17.70
CA GLN A 20 -0.44 3.41 -17.58
C GLN A 20 -0.25 3.84 -16.12
N LEU A 21 -1.25 3.64 -15.26
CA LEU A 21 -1.16 3.96 -13.83
C LEU A 21 -0.19 3.05 -13.12
N GLN A 22 -0.17 1.77 -13.48
CA GLN A 22 0.78 0.81 -12.93
C GLN A 22 2.23 1.29 -13.12
N LYS A 23 2.57 1.76 -14.33
CA LYS A 23 3.90 2.31 -14.65
C LYS A 23 4.16 3.65 -13.97
N GLU A 24 3.21 4.59 -14.05
CA GLU A 24 3.36 5.93 -13.47
C GLU A 24 3.53 5.89 -11.95
N LEU A 25 2.81 4.99 -11.26
CA LEU A 25 2.90 4.82 -9.81
C LEU A 25 3.98 3.81 -9.40
N SER A 26 4.60 3.11 -10.36
CA SER A 26 5.55 2.01 -10.12
C SER A 26 4.98 0.94 -9.16
N TRP A 27 3.73 0.58 -9.36
CA TRP A 27 3.05 -0.50 -8.63
C TRP A 27 3.27 -1.82 -9.35
N ASN A 28 3.54 -2.86 -8.58
CA ASN A 28 3.68 -4.23 -9.03
C ASN A 28 2.77 -5.12 -8.19
N GLU A 29 2.42 -6.28 -8.72
CA GLU A 29 1.68 -7.28 -7.96
C GLU A 29 2.48 -7.67 -6.70
N GLY A 30 1.80 -7.74 -5.56
CA GLY A 30 2.41 -7.99 -4.25
C GLY A 30 2.88 -6.74 -3.50
N ASP A 31 2.89 -5.56 -4.13
CA ASP A 31 3.13 -4.31 -3.40
C ASP A 31 2.02 -4.06 -2.36
N THR A 32 2.43 -3.60 -1.18
CA THR A 32 1.48 -3.16 -0.16
C THR A 32 1.10 -1.72 -0.39
N ILE A 33 -0.20 -1.43 -0.38
CA ILE A 33 -0.76 -0.09 -0.50
C ILE A 33 -1.51 0.30 0.77
N SER A 34 -1.53 1.59 1.07
CA SER A 34 -2.39 2.17 2.10
C SER A 34 -3.68 2.68 1.47
N TRP A 35 -4.77 2.51 2.21
CA TRP A 35 -6.07 3.08 1.91
C TRP A 35 -6.35 4.15 2.96
N GLY A 36 -6.33 5.42 2.55
CA GLY A 36 -6.69 6.56 3.39
C GLY A 36 -8.08 7.06 3.06
N ASP A 37 -8.98 7.07 4.03
CA ASP A 37 -10.26 7.77 3.92
C ASP A 37 -10.04 9.28 4.12
N ASN A 38 -10.49 10.10 3.17
CA ASN A 38 -10.35 11.55 3.24
C ASN A 38 -11.51 12.22 4.01
N GLY A 39 -12.55 11.47 4.38
CA GLY A 39 -13.69 11.97 5.16
C GLY A 39 -14.71 12.77 4.35
N ASP A 40 -14.54 12.87 3.04
CA ASP A 40 -15.44 13.55 2.09
C ASP A 40 -16.13 12.58 1.12
N GLY A 41 -16.03 11.27 1.41
CA GLY A 41 -16.50 10.20 0.53
C GLY A 41 -15.50 9.79 -0.55
N SER A 42 -14.31 10.40 -0.58
CA SER A 42 -13.19 9.97 -1.43
C SER A 42 -12.12 9.21 -0.63
N TRP A 43 -11.37 8.39 -1.35
CA TRP A 43 -10.29 7.57 -0.80
C TRP A 43 -9.00 7.85 -1.56
N THR A 44 -7.90 7.90 -0.82
CA THR A 44 -6.55 8.02 -1.35
C THR A 44 -5.85 6.68 -1.24
N LEU A 45 -5.33 6.19 -2.36
CA LEU A 45 -4.49 4.99 -2.39
C LEU A 45 -3.04 5.40 -2.62
N SER A 46 -2.11 4.85 -1.85
CA SER A 46 -0.69 5.17 -1.98
C SER A 46 0.17 3.96 -1.66
N LYS A 47 1.22 3.73 -2.46
CA LYS A 47 2.19 2.65 -2.22
C LYS A 47 2.96 2.92 -0.94
N LEU A 48 3.04 1.90 -0.10
CA LEU A 48 3.87 1.93 1.09
C LEU A 48 5.33 1.64 0.71
N SER A 49 6.25 2.36 1.35
CA SER A 49 7.67 2.02 1.24
C SER A 49 7.96 0.72 2.00
N GLN A 50 9.11 0.12 1.72
CA GLN A 50 9.56 -1.05 2.49
C GLN A 50 9.67 -0.74 3.99
N LEU A 51 10.11 0.46 4.35
CA LEU A 51 10.15 0.92 5.74
C LEU A 51 8.76 1.00 6.35
N ASP A 52 7.77 1.54 5.63
CA ASP A 52 6.40 1.62 6.14
C ASP A 52 5.81 0.23 6.38
N VAL A 53 6.06 -0.71 5.46
CA VAL A 53 5.62 -2.10 5.59
C VAL A 53 6.30 -2.79 6.77
N LEU A 54 7.61 -2.61 6.93
CA LEU A 54 8.36 -3.14 8.08
C LEU A 54 7.85 -2.55 9.39
N LYS A 55 7.57 -1.23 9.42
CA LYS A 55 7.03 -0.54 10.58
C LYS A 55 5.67 -1.12 11.00
N LEU A 56 4.78 -1.38 10.05
CA LEU A 56 3.48 -1.98 10.33
C LEU A 56 3.65 -3.37 10.97
N LYS A 57 4.53 -4.19 10.41
CA LYS A 57 4.81 -5.54 10.91
C LYS A 57 5.56 -5.56 12.24
N ALA A 58 6.40 -4.55 12.50
CA ALA A 58 7.16 -4.41 13.75
C ALA A 58 6.25 -4.26 14.99
N PHE A 59 5.01 -3.79 14.82
CA PHE A 59 4.04 -3.74 15.92
C PHE A 59 3.45 -5.11 16.26
N GLU A 60 3.53 -6.07 15.34
CA GLU A 60 2.96 -7.41 15.49
C GLU A 60 4.02 -8.46 15.86
N ASP A 61 5.27 -8.27 15.40
CA ASP A 61 6.37 -9.22 15.58
C ASP A 61 7.65 -8.55 16.17
N PRO A 62 8.08 -8.94 17.38
CA PRO A 62 9.30 -8.43 18.00
C PRO A 62 10.59 -8.66 17.19
N GLU A 63 10.68 -9.72 16.38
CA GLU A 63 11.85 -9.98 15.54
C GLU A 63 11.93 -8.96 14.39
N VAL A 64 10.80 -8.66 13.76
CA VAL A 64 10.69 -7.64 12.71
C VAL A 64 10.95 -6.24 13.27
N LYS A 65 10.57 -5.98 14.53
CA LYS A 65 10.90 -4.73 15.21
C LYS A 65 12.41 -4.48 15.29
N ALA A 66 13.19 -5.51 15.63
CA ALA A 66 14.64 -5.38 15.71
C ALA A 66 15.29 -5.09 14.35
N GLU A 67 14.71 -5.59 13.25
CA GLU A 67 15.14 -5.27 11.89
C GLU A 67 14.78 -3.83 11.51
N TYR A 68 13.56 -3.38 11.81
CA TYR A 68 13.11 -2.01 11.60
C TYR A 68 14.00 -1.00 12.33
N ASP A 69 14.23 -1.19 13.63
CA ASP A 69 15.01 -0.27 14.47
C ASP A 69 16.44 -0.11 13.91
N ARG A 70 17.06 -1.19 13.42
CA ARG A 70 18.41 -1.15 12.80
C ARG A 70 18.44 -0.38 11.48
N LEU A 71 17.42 -0.56 10.63
CA LEU A 71 17.33 0.11 9.33
C LEU A 71 17.02 1.60 9.50
N GLU A 72 16.15 1.95 10.45
CA GLU A 72 15.85 3.34 10.80
C GLU A 72 17.13 4.05 11.29
N GLU A 73 17.89 3.47 12.21
CA GLU A 73 19.16 4.05 12.68
C GLU A 73 20.21 4.21 11.56
N TRP A 74 20.25 3.31 10.58
CA TRP A 74 21.20 3.39 9.46
C TRP A 74 20.82 4.47 8.43
N LEU A 75 19.53 4.59 8.11
CA LEU A 75 19.04 5.55 7.10
C LEU A 75 19.04 7.00 7.58
N PHE A 76 18.88 7.23 8.89
CA PHE A 76 18.77 8.56 9.49
C PHE A 76 20.03 9.01 10.25
N ARG A 77 21.16 8.33 10.05
CA ARG A 77 22.49 8.74 10.51
C ARG A 77 23.19 9.68 9.53
#